data_AF-A0A935HPY5-F1
#
_entry.id   AF-A0A935HPY5-F1
#
_cell.length_a   1.000
_cell.length_b   1.000
_cell.length_c   1.000
_cell.angle_alpha   90.00
_cell.angle_beta   90.00
_cell.angle_gamma   90.00
#
_symmetry.space_group_name_H-M   'P 1'
#
loop_
_entity.id
_entity.type
_entity.pdbx_description
1 polymer ?
#
loop_
_entity_poly.entity_id
_entity_poly.type
_entity_poly.pdbx_seq_one_letter_code
_entity_poly.pdbx_strand_id
1 'polypeptide(L)'
;MTQTGDPLENAVAERIHRTIKEEFTTDRQINFCNIDEAKKEIKKFIEFYNKQRPHRSVAWLTPHQAHQCTGALTRVWKTYRRRKPAWGDLTEA
;
A
#
# COMPACT_ATOMS: atom_id res chain seq x y z
N MET A 1 9.87 9.31 5.10
CA MET A 1 11.05 9.73 4.32
C MET A 1 12.02 8.58 4.31
N THR A 2 12.16 7.92 3.16
CA THR A 2 13.11 6.82 2.94
C THR A 2 14.53 7.39 2.76
N GLN A 3 15.55 6.60 3.10
CA GLN A 3 16.96 7.03 2.99
C GLN A 3 17.42 7.14 1.52
N THR A 4 16.82 6.34 0.65
CA THR A 4 16.91 6.44 -0.80
C THR A 4 15.84 7.41 -1.28
N GLY A 5 16.22 8.53 -1.88
CA GLY A 5 15.30 9.54 -2.44
C GLY A 5 14.50 9.08 -3.65
N ASP A 6 14.18 7.79 -3.76
CA ASP A 6 13.35 7.24 -4.84
C ASP A 6 11.88 7.70 -4.66
N PRO A 7 11.33 8.46 -5.63
CA PRO A 7 9.95 8.92 -5.58
C PRO A 7 8.92 7.80 -5.44
N LEU A 8 9.22 6.60 -5.95
CA LEU A 8 8.30 5.46 -5.92
C LEU A 8 8.16 4.89 -4.50
N GLU A 9 9.27 4.76 -3.77
CA GLU A 9 9.26 4.27 -2.39
C GLU A 9 8.50 5.24 -1.47
N ASN A 10 8.70 6.54 -1.68
CA ASN A 10 8.02 7.57 -0.89
C ASN A 10 6.50 7.55 -1.15
N ALA A 11 6.06 7.36 -2.41
CA ALA A 11 4.63 7.26 -2.73
C ALA A 11 3.95 6.07 -2.02
N VAL A 12 4.64 4.94 -1.88
CA VAL A 12 4.14 3.77 -1.13
C VAL A 12 4.03 4.10 0.36
N ALA A 13 5.08 4.70 0.94
CA ALA A 13 5.09 5.08 2.35
C ALA A 13 3.99 6.11 2.68
N GLU A 14 3.81 7.13 1.84
CA GLU A 14 2.75 8.13 1.98
C GLU A 14 1.36 7.52 1.92
N ARG A 15 1.14 6.54 1.03
CA ARG A 15 -0.14 5.85 0.95
C ARG A 15 -0.47 5.10 2.24
N ILE A 16 0.51 4.40 2.82
CA ILE A 16 0.36 3.70 4.09
C ILE A 16 0.08 4.71 5.22
N HIS A 17 0.83 5.81 5.30
CA HIS A 17 0.61 6.85 6.30
C HIS A 17 -0.78 7.47 6.21
N ARG A 18 -1.28 7.70 4.99
CA ARG A 18 -2.64 8.20 4.77
C ARG A 18 -3.68 7.22 5.32
N THR A 19 -3.57 5.93 4.97
CA THR A 19 -4.51 4.90 5.47
C THR A 19 -4.49 4.81 6.99
N ILE A 20 -3.32 4.90 7.62
CA ILE A 20 -3.22 4.95 9.09
C ILE A 20 -3.97 6.19 9.61
N LYS A 21 -3.69 7.39 9.09
CA LYS A 21 -4.36 8.62 9.57
C LYS A 21 -5.88 8.59 9.38
N GLU A 22 -6.36 8.16 8.22
CA GLU A 22 -7.80 8.08 7.92
C GLU A 22 -8.50 7.11 8.89
N GLU A 23 -7.96 5.90 9.09
CA GLU A 23 -8.59 4.90 9.95
C GLU A 23 -8.51 5.26 11.45
N PHE A 24 -7.47 5.95 11.90
CA PHE A 24 -7.33 6.35 13.30
C PHE A 24 -8.12 7.62 13.65
N THR A 25 -8.06 8.64 12.80
CA THR A 25 -8.60 9.97 13.11
C THR A 25 -10.02 10.14 12.61
N THR A 26 -10.30 9.72 11.36
CA THR A 26 -11.61 9.95 10.74
C THR A 26 -12.61 8.87 11.12
N ASP A 27 -12.21 7.60 11.01
CA ASP A 27 -13.16 6.49 11.18
C ASP A 27 -13.33 6.05 12.65
N ARG A 28 -12.26 6.13 13.46
CA ARG A 28 -12.27 5.69 14.86
C ARG A 28 -12.31 6.82 15.89
N GLN A 29 -12.21 8.09 15.46
CA GLN A 29 -12.19 9.29 16.32
C GLN A 29 -11.24 9.15 17.54
N ILE A 30 -10.08 8.51 17.34
CA ILE A 30 -9.16 8.24 18.44
C ILE A 30 -8.30 9.48 18.68
N ASN A 31 -8.46 10.08 19.86
CA ASN A 31 -7.55 11.10 20.37
C ASN A 31 -6.59 10.46 21.36
N PHE A 32 -5.29 10.64 21.15
CA PHE A 32 -4.27 10.14 22.07
C PHE A 32 -3.93 11.22 23.09
N CYS A 33 -3.97 10.87 24.36
CA CYS A 33 -3.61 11.80 25.44
C CYS A 33 -2.09 11.95 25.58
N ASN A 34 -1.32 10.94 25.13
CA ASN A 34 0.14 10.98 25.15
C ASN A 34 0.76 10.18 23.99
N ILE A 35 2.05 10.43 23.73
CA ILE A 35 2.81 9.81 22.63
C ILE A 35 2.98 8.30 22.83
N ASP A 36 3.10 7.81 24.06
CA ASP A 36 3.36 6.40 24.33
C ASP A 36 2.14 5.50 24.08
N GLU A 37 0.95 6.02 24.40
CA GLU A 37 -0.34 5.43 24.05
C GLU A 37 -0.51 5.37 22.53
N ALA A 38 -0.24 6.49 21.85
CA ALA A 38 -0.28 6.54 20.39
C ALA A 38 0.65 5.48 19.76
N LYS A 39 1.88 5.35 20.26
CA LYS A 39 2.83 4.32 19.78
C LYS A 39 2.30 2.90 19.98
N LYS A 40 1.68 2.60 21.13
CA LYS A 40 1.13 1.27 21.42
C LYS A 40 -0.02 0.93 20.47
N GLU A 41 -0.96 1.86 20.27
CA GLU A 41 -2.11 1.64 19.40
C GLU A 41 -1.71 1.56 17.92
N ILE A 42 -0.82 2.44 17.46
CA ILE A 42 -0.26 2.37 16.11
C ILE A 42 0.44 1.03 15.88
N LYS A 43 1.20 0.52 16.86
CA LYS A 43 1.86 -0.78 16.74
C LYS A 43 0.85 -1.92 16.56
N LYS A 44 -0.23 -1.95 17.35
CA LYS A 44 -1.31 -2.95 17.20
C LYS A 44 -1.95 -2.87 15.82
N PHE A 45 -2.16 -1.67 15.32
CA PHE A 45 -2.74 -1.47 13.98
C PHE A 45 -1.82 -1.95 12.87
N ILE A 46 -0.52 -1.65 12.95
CA ILE A 46 0.46 -2.14 11.98
C ILE A 46 0.44 -3.68 11.95
N GLU A 47 0.36 -4.31 13.13
CA GLU A 47 0.24 -5.76 13.23
C GLU A 47 -1.05 -6.29 12.62
N PHE A 48 -2.19 -5.65 12.91
CA PHE A 48 -3.48 -5.98 12.29
C PHE A 48 -3.43 -5.83 10.76
N TYR A 49 -2.91 -4.71 10.25
CA TYR A 49 -2.79 -4.43 8.83
C TYR A 49 -1.97 -5.49 8.10
N ASN A 50 -0.86 -5.91 8.70
CA ASN A 50 0.08 -6.85 8.08
C ASN A 50 -0.35 -8.31 8.21
N LYS A 51 -1.00 -8.71 9.32
CA LYS A 51 -1.26 -10.12 9.62
C LYS A 51 -2.73 -10.53 9.55
N GLN A 52 -3.66 -9.58 9.66
CA GLN A 52 -5.09 -9.90 9.78
C GLN A 52 -5.94 -9.30 8.67
N ARG A 53 -5.59 -8.10 8.18
CA ARG A 53 -6.37 -7.41 7.14
C ARG A 53 -6.12 -8.00 5.75
N PRO A 54 -7.12 -8.58 5.08
CA PRO A 54 -7.01 -9.01 3.69
C PRO A 54 -7.08 -7.81 2.75
N HIS A 55 -6.24 -7.78 1.70
CA HIS A 55 -6.19 -6.66 0.75
C HIS A 55 -6.55 -7.11 -0.67
N ARG A 56 -7.46 -6.37 -1.30
CA ARG A 56 -7.92 -6.63 -2.68
C ARG A 56 -6.78 -6.67 -3.70
N SER A 57 -5.79 -5.80 -3.54
CA SER A 57 -4.64 -5.69 -4.46
C SER A 57 -3.71 -6.90 -4.41
N VAL A 58 -3.78 -7.73 -3.38
CA VAL A 58 -2.97 -8.94 -3.25
C VAL A 58 -3.86 -10.17 -3.17
N ALA A 59 -4.87 -10.23 -4.04
CA ALA A 59 -5.79 -11.36 -4.15
C ALA A 59 -6.50 -11.72 -2.83
N TRP A 60 -6.84 -10.72 -2.02
CA TRP A 60 -7.43 -10.90 -0.68
C TRP A 60 -6.54 -11.68 0.30
N LEU A 61 -5.22 -11.63 0.10
CA LEU A 61 -4.26 -12.08 1.10
C LEU A 61 -3.92 -10.94 2.06
N THR A 62 -3.40 -11.30 3.23
CA THR A 62 -2.75 -10.32 4.12
C THR A 62 -1.38 -9.94 3.55
N PRO A 63 -0.83 -8.76 3.87
CA PRO A 63 0.49 -8.36 3.37
C PRO A 63 1.58 -9.36 3.76
N HIS A 64 1.50 -9.95 4.95
CA HIS A 64 2.43 -10.98 5.40
C HIS A 64 2.36 -12.25 4.54
N GLN A 65 1.15 -12.73 4.23
CA GLN A 65 0.96 -13.89 3.35
C GLN A 65 1.42 -13.59 1.92
N ALA A 66 1.03 -12.44 1.38
CA ALA A 66 1.41 -12.02 0.03
C ALA A 66 2.93 -11.90 -0.13
N HIS A 67 3.64 -11.47 0.92
CA HIS A 67 5.10 -11.40 0.93
C HIS A 67 5.79 -12.77 0.92
N GLN A 68 5.13 -13.80 1.48
CA GLN A 68 5.62 -15.18 1.47
C GLN A 68 5.27 -15.92 0.18
N CYS A 69 4.21 -15.51 -0.52
CA CYS A 69 3.83 -16.11 -1.79
C CYS A 69 4.92 -15.88 -2.86
N THR A 70 5.29 -16.94 -3.56
CA THR A 70 6.21 -16.90 -4.69
C THR A 70 5.41 -17.02 -5.99
N GLY A 71 5.57 -16.05 -6.90
CA GLY A 71 4.85 -15.99 -8.17
C GLY A 71 4.16 -14.65 -8.42
N ALA A 72 3.53 -14.51 -9.58
CA ALA A 72 2.81 -13.29 -9.94
C ALA A 72 1.42 -13.27 -9.26
N LEU A 73 1.15 -12.23 -8.47
CA LEU A 73 -0.19 -11.99 -7.94
C LEU A 73 -1.11 -11.45 -9.03
N THR A 74 -2.35 -11.93 -9.05
CA THR A 74 -3.36 -11.48 -10.02
C THR A 74 -3.65 -10.01 -9.81
N ARG A 75 -3.38 -9.22 -10.85
CA ARG A 75 -3.53 -7.77 -10.79
C ARG A 75 -4.97 -7.36 -11.10
N VAL A 76 -5.67 -6.83 -10.10
CA VAL A 76 -7.11 -6.48 -10.22
C VAL A 76 -7.37 -5.00 -10.58
N TRP A 77 -6.33 -4.16 -10.69
CA TRP A 77 -6.49 -2.74 -11.02
C TRP A 77 -6.23 -2.43 -12.50
N LYS A 78 -7.02 -1.48 -13.03
CA LYS A 78 -6.83 -0.95 -14.38
C LYS A 78 -5.53 -0.14 -14.44
N THR A 79 -4.78 -0.30 -15.53
CA THR A 79 -3.63 0.55 -15.85
C THR A 79 -3.94 1.40 -17.05
N TYR A 80 -3.75 2.70 -16.88
CA TYR A 80 -3.99 3.70 -17.91
C TYR A 80 -2.72 4.06 -18.71
N ARG A 81 -1.58 3.41 -18.43
CA ARG A 81 -0.37 3.61 -19.24
C ARG A 81 -0.67 3.17 -20.65
N ARG A 82 -0.64 4.13 -21.59
CA ARG A 82 -0.67 3.83 -23.02
C ARG A 82 0.53 2.93 -23.34
N ARG A 83 0.29 1.85 -24.06
CA ARG A 83 1.36 1.09 -24.70
C ARG A 83 2.17 2.10 -25.53
N LYS A 84 3.48 2.18 -25.32
CA LYS A 84 4.33 2.84 -26.32
C LYS A 84 4.21 1.97 -27.58
N PRO A 85 3.81 2.54 -28.72
CA PRO A 85 3.82 1.77 -29.97
C PRO A 85 5.23 1.23 -30.18
N ALA A 86 5.33 -0.05 -30.53
CA ALA A 86 6.59 -0.61 -30.97
C ALA A 86 6.96 0.04 -32.31
N TRP A 87 8.25 0.09 -32.65
CA TRP A 87 8.71 0.70 -33.91
C TRP A 87 8.00 0.10 -35.15
N GLY A 88 7.59 -1.17 -35.10
CA GLY A 88 6.83 -1.82 -36.17
C GLY A 88 5.33 -1.48 -36.24
N ASP A 89 4.76 -0.84 -35.22
CA ASP A 89 3.35 -0.41 -35.24
C ASP A 89 3.18 0.92 -36.03
N LEU A 90 4.28 1.59 -36.39
CA LEU A 90 4.30 2.88 -37.09
C LEU A 90 4.48 2.74 -38.62
N THR A 91 4.77 1.54 -39.12
CA THR A 91 5.07 1.28 -40.54
C THR A 91 3.85 0.91 -41.38
N GLU A 92 2.66 0.73 -40.78
CA GLU A 92 1.40 0.40 -41.48
C GLU A 92 0.38 1.55 -41.47
N ALA A 93 0.84 2.81 -41.50
CA ALA A 93 -0.01 3.99 -41.59
C ALA A 93 0.05 4.65 -42.98
#